data_AF-A0A7Y5W9Z2-F1
#
_entry.id   AF-A0A7Y5W9Z2-F1
#
_cell.length_a   1.000
_cell.length_b   1.000
_cell.length_c   1.000
_cell.angle_alpha   90.00
_cell.angle_beta   90.00
_cell.angle_gamma   90.00
#
_symmetry.space_group_name_H-M   'P 1'
#
loop_
_entity.id
_entity.type
_entity.pdbx_description
1 polymer ?
#
loop_
_entity_poly.entity_id
_entity_poly.type
_entity_poly.pdbx_seq_one_letter_code
_entity_poly.pdbx_strand_id
1 'polypeptide(L)'
;MLINPARILIIRPSALGDVARSVGVLYSLRRAYPAAQIDWLVQDSFADVIAAHPDLSGVVPFPRASFSRWMRTGRVDRVLGFLSSLRARRYDLVLDCQGLARSGLFARATGAPVRVGHCIPE
;
A
#
# COMPACT_ATOMS: atom_id res chain seq x y z
N MET A 1 8.91 10.99 17.87
CA MET A 1 7.44 11.01 17.67
C MET A 1 6.90 9.63 18.01
N LEU A 2 6.13 9.50 19.09
CA LEU A 2 5.35 8.28 19.36
C LEU A 2 4.02 8.44 18.63
N ILE A 3 3.95 7.92 17.42
CA ILE A 3 2.69 7.79 16.67
C ILE A 3 1.98 6.51 17.09
N ASN A 4 0.68 6.61 17.35
CA ASN A 4 -0.22 5.46 17.59
C ASN A 4 -1.27 5.38 16.46
N PRO A 5 -0.86 4.96 15.24
CA PRO A 5 -1.75 4.90 14.10
C PRO A 5 -2.84 3.83 14.31
N ALA A 6 -4.09 4.18 14.00
CA ALA A 6 -5.20 3.23 14.01
C ALA A 6 -5.31 2.50 12.66
N ARG A 7 -4.90 3.14 11.57
CA ARG A 7 -4.95 2.59 10.20
C ARG A 7 -3.60 2.73 9.53
N ILE A 8 -3.01 1.59 9.17
CA ILE A 8 -1.69 1.48 8.55
C ILE A 8 -1.83 0.86 7.17
N LEU A 9 -1.14 1.42 6.17
CA LEU A 9 -1.02 0.84 4.84
C LEU A 9 0.42 0.48 4.53
N ILE A 10 0.65 -0.78 4.16
CA ILE A 10 1.89 -1.22 3.52
C ILE A 10 1.70 -1.11 2.00
N ILE A 11 2.62 -0.47 1.28
CA ILE A 11 2.63 -0.39 -0.18
C ILE A 11 3.79 -1.24 -0.69
N ARG A 12 3.45 -2.36 -1.32
CA ARG A 12 4.43 -3.19 -2.05
C ARG A 12 3.74 -3.98 -3.18
N PRO A 13 3.41 -3.31 -4.30
CA PRO A 13 2.75 -3.93 -5.44
C PRO A 13 3.74 -4.73 -6.32
N SER A 14 4.54 -5.60 -5.73
CA SER A 14 5.52 -6.46 -6.40
C SER A 14 5.06 -7.92 -6.47
N ALA A 15 5.87 -8.77 -7.12
CA ALA A 15 5.60 -10.20 -7.25
C ALA A 15 5.68 -10.93 -5.89
N LEU A 16 5.07 -12.12 -5.80
CA LEU A 16 4.96 -12.88 -4.55
C LEU A 16 6.29 -13.08 -3.80
N GLY A 17 7.42 -13.27 -4.51
CA GLY A 17 8.74 -13.46 -3.89
C GLY A 17 9.23 -12.26 -3.06
N ASP A 18 8.73 -11.06 -3.37
CA ASP A 18 9.01 -9.84 -2.64
C ASP A 18 8.06 -9.60 -1.46
N VAL A 19 6.89 -10.25 -1.46
CA VAL A 19 5.92 -10.25 -0.36
C VAL A 19 6.51 -11.01 0.83
N ALA A 20 7.14 -12.17 0.59
CA ALA A 20 7.80 -12.95 1.64
C ALA A 20 8.84 -12.14 2.43
N ARG A 21 9.62 -11.29 1.74
CA ARG A 21 10.61 -10.41 2.38
C ARG A 21 9.97 -9.30 3.22
N SER A 22 8.73 -8.92 2.93
CA SER A 22 8.01 -7.88 3.64
C SER A 22 7.09 -8.38 4.75
N VAL A 23 6.95 -9.70 4.91
CA VAL A 23 6.27 -10.28 6.08
C VAL A 23 6.94 -9.84 7.39
N GLY A 24 8.26 -9.66 7.42
CA GLY A 24 8.96 -9.12 8.59
C GLY A 24 8.50 -7.71 9.00
N VAL A 25 8.12 -6.87 8.01
CA VAL A 25 7.55 -5.54 8.26
C VAL A 25 6.15 -5.67 8.86
N LEU A 26 5.31 -6.53 8.27
CA LEU A 26 3.96 -6.81 8.78
C LEU A 26 4.00 -7.31 10.24
N TYR A 27 4.87 -8.28 10.53
CA TYR A 27 5.04 -8.82 11.87
C TYR A 27 5.49 -7.74 12.87
N SER A 28 6.43 -6.89 12.48
CA SER A 28 6.91 -5.79 13.33
C SER A 28 5.79 -4.79 13.61
N LEU A 29 4.99 -4.44 12.61
CA LEU A 29 3.86 -3.52 12.76
C LEU A 29 2.76 -4.12 13.63
N ARG A 30 2.40 -5.39 13.45
CA ARG A 30 1.38 -6.06 14.27
C ARG A 30 1.82 -6.15 15.72
N ARG A 31 3.11 -6.40 16.01
CA ARG A 31 3.64 -6.38 17.38
C ARG A 31 3.66 -4.99 18.00
N ALA A 32 4.04 -3.98 17.24
CA ALA A 32 4.09 -2.60 17.73
C ALA A 32 2.69 -1.98 17.90
N TYR A 33 1.74 -2.37 17.03
CA TYR A 33 0.38 -1.84 16.98
C TYR A 33 -0.66 -2.98 16.90
N PRO A 34 -0.87 -3.75 17.97
CA PRO A 34 -1.73 -4.94 17.94
C PRO A 34 -3.18 -4.66 17.52
N ALA A 35 -3.69 -3.48 17.90
CA ALA A 35 -5.07 -3.06 17.63
C ALA A 35 -5.24 -2.31 16.28
N ALA A 36 -4.16 -1.98 15.58
CA ALA A 36 -4.26 -1.25 14.33
C ALA A 36 -4.86 -2.11 13.21
N GLN A 37 -5.60 -1.47 12.31
CA GLN A 37 -5.95 -2.04 11.02
C GLN A 37 -4.74 -1.93 10.11
N ILE A 38 -4.23 -3.07 9.67
CA ILE A 38 -3.05 -3.14 8.80
C ILE A 38 -3.49 -3.69 7.45
N ASP A 39 -3.55 -2.81 6.47
CA ASP A 39 -3.87 -3.17 5.09
C ASP A 39 -2.60 -3.24 4.24
N TRP A 40 -2.65 -4.03 3.18
CA TRP A 40 -1.53 -4.14 2.24
C TRP A 40 -1.98 -3.89 0.80
N LEU A 41 -1.43 -2.84 0.17
CA LEU A 41 -1.55 -2.61 -1.27
C LEU A 41 -0.61 -3.52 -2.05
N VAL A 42 -1.22 -4.43 -2.81
CA VAL A 42 -0.56 -5.54 -3.52
C VAL A 42 -1.11 -5.64 -4.94
N GLN A 43 -0.38 -6.29 -5.84
CA GLN A 43 -0.91 -6.55 -7.18
C GLN A 43 -2.14 -7.47 -7.09
N ASP A 44 -3.20 -7.13 -7.82
CA ASP A 44 -4.49 -7.83 -7.85
C ASP A 44 -4.38 -9.35 -7.99
N SER A 45 -3.49 -9.84 -8.85
CA SER A 45 -3.24 -11.28 -9.05
C SER A 45 -2.76 -12.04 -7.81
N PHE A 46 -2.30 -11.36 -6.75
CA PHE A 46 -1.84 -11.96 -5.50
C PHE A 46 -2.71 -11.59 -4.30
N ALA A 47 -3.79 -10.82 -4.51
CA ALA A 47 -4.60 -10.30 -3.42
C ALA A 47 -5.18 -11.41 -2.55
N ASP A 48 -5.72 -12.48 -3.14
CA ASP A 48 -6.36 -13.58 -2.41
C ASP A 48 -5.37 -14.36 -1.55
N VAL A 49 -4.18 -14.65 -2.08
CA VAL A 49 -3.12 -15.36 -1.35
C VAL A 49 -2.64 -14.53 -0.16
N ILE A 50 -2.51 -13.22 -0.34
CA ILE A 50 -2.01 -12.32 0.71
C ILE A 50 -3.10 -12.07 1.77
N ALA A 51 -4.36 -11.99 1.37
CA ALA A 51 -5.50 -11.80 2.27
C ALA A 51 -5.64 -12.93 3.31
N ALA A 52 -5.08 -14.12 3.05
CA ALA A 52 -5.07 -15.24 3.98
C ALA A 52 -4.07 -15.06 5.15
N HIS A 53 -3.21 -14.02 5.15
CA HIS A 53 -2.23 -13.82 6.21
C HIS A 53 -2.91 -13.29 7.49
N PRO A 54 -2.76 -13.97 8.66
CA PRO A 54 -3.52 -13.66 9.87
C PRO A 54 -3.23 -12.28 10.47
N ASP A 55 -2.01 -11.77 10.27
CA ASP A 55 -1.64 -10.44 10.76
C ASP A 55 -2.20 -9.27 9.92
N LEU A 56 -2.86 -9.52 8.78
CA LEU A 56 -3.51 -8.49 7.98
C LEU A 56 -4.96 -8.28 8.38
N SER A 57 -5.39 -7.03 8.29
CA SER A 57 -6.80 -6.65 8.37
C SER A 57 -7.47 -6.63 7.00
N GLY A 58 -6.69 -6.45 5.94
CA GLY A 58 -7.19 -6.48 4.57
C GLY A 58 -6.12 -6.26 3.51
N VAL A 59 -6.56 -6.32 2.26
CA VAL A 59 -5.74 -6.05 1.08
C VAL A 59 -6.34 -4.92 0.24
N VAL A 60 -5.47 -4.15 -0.41
CA VAL A 60 -5.84 -3.14 -1.38
C VAL A 60 -5.36 -3.60 -2.75
N PRO A 61 -6.20 -4.27 -3.55
CA PRO A 61 -5.78 -4.80 -4.84
C PRO A 61 -5.47 -3.65 -5.80
N PHE A 62 -4.25 -3.65 -6.32
CA PHE A 62 -3.78 -2.75 -7.36
C PHE A 62 -3.96 -3.41 -8.72
N PRO A 63 -4.85 -2.89 -9.59
CA PRO A 63 -5.14 -3.49 -10.88
C PRO A 63 -4.05 -3.16 -11.91
N ARG A 64 -2.87 -3.76 -11.78
CA ARG A 64 -1.63 -3.34 -12.47
C ARG A 64 -1.80 -3.25 -13.99
N ALA A 65 -2.41 -4.26 -14.60
CA ALA A 65 -2.63 -4.31 -16.04
C ALA A 65 -3.58 -3.20 -16.51
N SER A 66 -4.72 -3.05 -15.83
CA SER A 66 -5.72 -2.03 -16.13
C SER A 66 -5.17 -0.61 -15.89
N PHE A 67 -4.46 -0.39 -14.79
CA PHE A 67 -3.87 0.91 -14.47
C PHE A 67 -2.85 1.35 -15.53
N SER A 68 -2.00 0.43 -15.98
CA SER A 68 -1.05 0.69 -17.08
C SER A 68 -1.78 1.05 -18.37
N ARG A 69 -2.88 0.35 -18.68
CA ARG A 69 -3.72 0.66 -19.84
C ARG A 69 -4.38 2.04 -19.71
N TRP A 70 -4.92 2.39 -18.54
CA TRP A 70 -5.57 3.68 -18.31
C TRP A 70 -4.61 4.84 -18.50
N MET A 71 -3.39 4.74 -17.98
CA MET A 71 -2.36 5.77 -18.19
C MET A 71 -2.01 5.92 -19.67
N ARG A 72 -1.81 4.81 -20.41
CA ARG A 72 -1.47 4.85 -21.84
C ARG A 72 -2.61 5.39 -22.72
N THR A 73 -3.86 5.16 -22.32
CA THR A 73 -5.06 5.57 -23.09
C THR A 73 -5.66 6.89 -22.62
N GLY A 74 -5.02 7.61 -21.70
CA GLY A 74 -5.52 8.88 -21.20
C GLY A 74 -6.81 8.78 -20.38
N ARG A 75 -7.11 7.61 -19.79
CA ARG A 75 -8.30 7.39 -18.94
C ARG A 75 -8.07 7.95 -17.54
N VAL A 76 -7.95 9.27 -17.45
CA VAL A 76 -7.67 10.02 -16.23
C VAL A 76 -8.75 9.79 -15.17
N ASP A 77 -10.01 9.65 -15.58
CA ASP A 77 -11.15 9.30 -14.71
C ASP A 77 -10.88 8.05 -13.87
N ARG A 78 -10.33 6.99 -14.49
CA ARG A 78 -10.07 5.71 -13.83
C ARG A 78 -8.85 5.77 -12.91
N VAL A 79 -7.81 6.48 -13.35
CA VAL A 79 -6.60 6.71 -12.55
C VAL A 79 -6.97 7.50 -11.29
N LEU A 80 -7.67 8.62 -11.44
CA LEU A 80 -8.14 9.43 -10.32
C LEU A 80 -9.11 8.65 -9.44
N GLY A 81 -10.01 7.84 -10.00
CA GLY A 81 -10.89 6.96 -9.23
C GLY A 81 -10.11 6.01 -8.32
N PHE A 82 -9.05 5.37 -8.81
CA PHE A 82 -8.17 4.53 -7.99
C PHE A 82 -7.47 5.34 -6.90
N LEU A 83 -6.88 6.49 -7.23
CA LEU A 83 -6.18 7.33 -6.25
C LEU A 83 -7.13 7.88 -5.17
N SER A 84 -8.34 8.30 -5.54
CA SER A 84 -9.39 8.71 -4.62
C SER A 84 -9.85 7.57 -3.71
N SER A 85 -9.87 6.33 -4.21
CA SER A 85 -10.17 5.16 -3.38
C SER A 85 -9.14 4.94 -2.26
N LEU A 86 -7.86 5.26 -2.51
CA LEU A 86 -6.82 5.21 -1.49
C LEU A 86 -7.02 6.29 -0.43
N ARG A 87 -7.40 7.50 -0.85
CA ARG A 87 -7.70 8.62 0.05
C ARG A 87 -8.89 8.35 0.96
N ALA A 88 -9.94 7.72 0.42
CA ALA A 88 -11.16 7.41 1.16
C ALA A 88 -10.92 6.47 2.36
N ARG A 89 -9.84 5.69 2.34
CA ARG A 89 -9.48 4.74 3.41
C ARG A 89 -8.85 5.39 4.65
N ARG A 90 -8.46 6.67 4.57
CA ARG A 90 -8.00 7.51 5.70
C ARG A 90 -6.91 6.83 6.55
N TYR A 91 -5.80 6.45 5.93
CA TYR A 91 -4.67 5.89 6.66
C TYR A 91 -3.94 6.97 7.48
N ASP A 92 -3.47 6.60 8.66
CA ASP A 92 -2.67 7.47 9.55
C ASP A 92 -1.17 7.34 9.22
N LEU A 93 -0.77 6.12 8.88
CA LEU A 93 0.60 5.74 8.55
C LEU A 93 0.64 4.96 7.24
N VAL A 94 1.52 5.34 6.34
CA VAL A 94 1.81 4.59 5.11
C VAL A 94 3.29 4.23 5.08
N LEU A 95 3.59 2.96 4.82
CA LEU A 95 4.94 2.48 4.55
C LEU A 95 5.07 2.08 3.08
N ASP A 96 5.80 2.86 2.29
CA ASP A 96 6.20 2.50 0.94
C ASP A 96 7.48 1.65 0.99
N CYS A 97 7.28 0.33 0.92
CA CYS A 97 8.35 -0.66 0.89
C CYS A 97 8.80 -0.98 -0.55
N GLN A 98 8.28 -0.29 -1.56
CA GLN A 98 8.65 -0.46 -2.97
C GLN A 98 9.68 0.57 -3.42
N GLY A 99 9.54 1.83 -2.98
CA GLY A 99 10.51 2.90 -3.26
C GLY A 99 10.58 3.33 -4.74
N LEU A 100 9.48 3.21 -5.49
CA LEU A 100 9.40 3.65 -6.89
C LEU A 100 8.47 4.87 -7.01
N ALA A 101 8.65 5.69 -8.05
CA ALA A 101 7.83 6.89 -8.27
C ALA A 101 6.31 6.59 -8.24
N ARG A 102 5.89 5.44 -8.79
CA ARG A 102 4.49 5.01 -8.78
C ARG A 102 3.98 4.69 -7.38
N SER A 103 4.76 3.96 -6.57
CA SER A 103 4.36 3.63 -5.20
C SER A 103 4.37 4.89 -4.32
N GLY A 104 5.31 5.81 -4.56
CA GLY A 104 5.34 7.12 -3.93
C GLY A 104 4.10 7.96 -4.27
N LEU A 105 3.63 7.94 -5.52
CA LEU A 105 2.36 8.55 -5.92
C LEU A 105 1.17 7.94 -5.15
N PHE A 106 1.11 6.61 -5.04
CA PHE A 106 0.07 5.94 -4.25
C PHE A 106 0.12 6.36 -2.79
N ALA A 107 1.32 6.40 -2.19
CA ALA A 107 1.52 6.85 -0.82
C ALA A 107 1.05 8.29 -0.62
N ARG A 108 1.39 9.22 -1.52
CA ARG A 108 0.91 10.60 -1.48
C ARG A 108 -0.60 10.70 -1.64
N ALA A 109 -1.20 9.93 -2.54
CA ALA A 109 -2.63 9.95 -2.81
C ALA A 109 -3.50 9.55 -1.61
N THR A 110 -2.99 8.69 -0.71
CA THR A 110 -3.69 8.35 0.55
C THR A 110 -4.00 9.57 1.42
N GLY A 111 -3.20 10.64 1.32
CA GLY A 111 -3.30 11.80 2.21
C GLY A 111 -2.85 11.54 3.65
N ALA A 112 -2.24 10.39 3.96
CA ALA A 112 -1.84 10.04 5.32
C ALA A 112 -0.89 11.09 5.94
N PRO A 113 -1.04 11.48 7.20
CA PRO A 113 -0.16 12.48 7.82
C PRO A 113 1.29 11.99 7.90
N VAL A 114 1.51 10.69 8.11
CA VAL A 114 2.84 10.09 8.12
C VAL A 114 3.01 9.12 6.96
N ARG A 115 4.07 9.34 6.17
CA ARG A 115 4.48 8.47 5.07
C ARG A 115 5.96 8.18 5.22
N VAL A 116 6.32 6.90 5.31
CA VAL A 116 7.70 6.42 5.39
C VAL A 116 7.99 5.63 4.13
N GLY A 117 9.12 5.87 3.50
CA GLY A 117 9.50 5.13 2.30
C GLY A 117 10.94 5.44 1.90
N HIS A 118 11.49 4.62 1.02
CA HIS A 118 12.82 4.87 0.49
C HIS A 118 12.74 6.03 -0.52
N CYS A 119 13.36 7.15 -0.19
CA CYS A 119 13.64 8.20 -1.16
C CYS A 119 14.96 7.81 -1.82
N ILE A 120 14.96 7.56 -3.13
CA ILE A 120 16.21 7.47 -3.89
C ILE A 120 16.80 8.90 -3.85
N PRO A 121 17.97 9.12 -3.24
CA PRO A 121 18.69 10.38 -3.43
C PRO A 121 19.18 10.37 -4.88
N GLU A 122 18.87 11.41 -5.64
CA GLU A 122 19.56 11.70 -6.90
C GLU A 122 21.04 12.02 -6.63
#